data_AF-A0A3L6QH34-F1
#
_entry.id   AF-A0A3L6QH34-F1
#
_cell.length_a   1.000
_cell.length_b   1.000
_cell.length_c   1.000
_cell.angle_alpha   90.00
_cell.angle_beta   90.00
_cell.angle_gamma   90.00
#
_symmetry.space_group_name_H-M   'P 1'
#
loop_
_entity.id
_entity.type
_entity.pdbx_description
1 polymer ?
#
loop_
_entity_poly.entity_id
_entity_poly.type
_entity_poly.pdbx_seq_one_letter_code
_entity_poly.pdbx_strand_id
1 'polypeptide(L)'
;MAAMGLPELALRLCVVPLAVASLWEMATNRQADDTYGEVRFSDLSGFTYLVGINAVTAAYAVASILLSPFKSFAQYDWLVLVLDQASAYLLVTSASAAAEVLQLARHGDRDVSWGEVCSYFGRFCGRATVSLALHAAALACFVALSLVSAYRVFSRCHPPGVVSAADGSEPEPKPAQEQGK
;
A
#
# COMPACT_ATOMS: atom_id res chain seq x y z
N MET A 1 -10.31 -1.19 -24.15
CA MET A 1 -10.55 -0.98 -22.72
C MET A 1 -9.84 -2.11 -21.97
N ALA A 2 -8.55 -1.97 -21.69
CA ALA A 2 -7.80 -3.02 -20.99
C ALA A 2 -8.19 -2.95 -19.51
N ALA A 3 -9.17 -3.77 -19.13
CA ALA A 3 -9.62 -3.91 -17.75
C ALA A 3 -8.46 -4.33 -16.86
N MET A 4 -8.41 -3.78 -15.66
CA MET A 4 -7.56 -4.25 -14.57
C MET A 4 -7.67 -5.77 -14.45
N GLY A 5 -6.54 -6.46 -14.35
CA GLY A 5 -6.54 -7.93 -14.22
C GLY A 5 -7.41 -8.36 -13.04
N LEU A 6 -8.14 -9.47 -13.20
CA LEU A 6 -8.96 -10.04 -12.12
C LEU A 6 -8.24 -10.13 -10.76
N PRO A 7 -6.97 -10.60 -10.66
CA PRO A 7 -6.27 -10.64 -9.37
C PRO A 7 -6.03 -9.26 -8.75
N GLU A 8 -5.73 -8.24 -9.56
CA GLU A 8 -5.54 -6.87 -9.06
C GLU A 8 -6.85 -6.25 -8.57
N LEU A 9 -7.94 -6.48 -9.31
CA LEU A 9 -9.26 -6.01 -8.89
C LEU A 9 -9.70 -6.69 -7.58
N ALA A 10 -9.50 -8.00 -7.47
CA ALA A 10 -9.79 -8.75 -6.24
C ALA A 10 -8.97 -8.20 -5.05
N LEU A 11 -7.65 -8.02 -5.22
CA LEU A 11 -6.79 -7.46 -4.18
C LEU A 11 -7.23 -6.06 -3.74
N ARG A 12 -7.57 -5.17 -4.69
CA ARG A 12 -8.07 -3.82 -4.37
C ARG A 12 -9.41 -3.85 -3.65
N LEU A 13 -10.32 -4.76 -4.03
CA LEU A 13 -11.59 -4.97 -3.34
C LEU A 13 -11.40 -5.55 -1.94
N CYS A 14 -10.38 -6.38 -1.69
CA CYS A 14 -10.06 -6.92 -0.38
C CYS A 14 -9.41 -5.87 0.55
N VAL A 15 -8.54 -5.00 0.01
CA VAL A 15 -7.84 -3.97 0.80
C VAL A 15 -8.81 -2.98 1.43
N VAL A 16 -9.82 -2.53 0.68
CA VAL A 16 -10.75 -1.48 1.15
C VAL A 16 -11.41 -1.86 2.49
N PRO A 17 -12.10 -3.01 2.64
CA PRO A 17 -12.72 -3.38 3.91
C PRO A 17 -11.68 -3.65 5.01
N LEU A 18 -10.50 -4.20 4.68
CA LEU A 18 -9.44 -4.43 5.67
C LEU A 18 -8.90 -3.12 6.26
N ALA A 19 -8.58 -2.15 5.40
CA ALA A 19 -8.09 -0.84 5.80
C ALA A 19 -9.16 -0.05 6.56
N VAL A 20 -10.41 -0.08 6.09
CA VAL A 20 -11.53 0.58 6.77
C VAL A 20 -11.82 -0.05 8.14
N ALA A 21 -11.79 -1.39 8.24
CA ALA A 21 -11.99 -2.08 9.52
C ALA A 21 -10.84 -1.79 10.50
N SER A 22 -9.58 -1.82 10.03
CA SER A 22 -8.41 -1.46 10.83
C SER A 22 -8.51 -0.02 11.35
N LEU A 23 -8.83 0.92 10.46
CA LEU A 23 -9.05 2.33 10.78
C LEU A 23 -10.16 2.48 11.80
N TRP A 24 -11.32 1.89 11.56
CA TRP A 24 -12.49 2.01 12.43
C TRP A 24 -12.20 1.49 13.83
N GLU A 25 -11.58 0.31 13.92
CA GLU A 25 -11.27 -0.33 15.19
C GLU A 25 -10.31 0.53 16.04
N MET A 26 -9.28 1.12 15.41
CA MET A 26 -8.33 1.99 16.10
C MET A 26 -8.89 3.39 16.39
N ALA A 27 -9.56 4.02 15.43
CA ALA A 27 -10.08 5.38 15.58
C ALA A 27 -11.21 5.49 16.62
N THR A 28 -11.88 4.37 16.91
CA THR A 28 -12.87 4.27 18.00
C THR A 28 -12.27 3.75 19.30
N ASN A 29 -10.97 3.46 19.32
CA ASN A 29 -10.31 2.87 20.48
C ASN A 29 -10.05 3.91 21.57
N ARG A 30 -10.81 3.77 22.66
CA ARG A 30 -10.63 4.51 23.92
C ARG A 30 -11.07 3.64 25.08
N GLN A 31 -10.44 3.82 26.23
CA GLN A 31 -10.84 3.16 27.47
C GLN A 31 -10.56 4.09 28.65
N ALA A 32 -11.54 4.23 29.54
CA ALA A 32 -11.40 4.96 30.79
C ALA A 32 -11.35 3.98 31.96
N ASP A 33 -10.53 4.33 32.95
CA ASP A 33 -10.39 3.65 34.24
C ASP A 33 -10.44 4.69 35.36
N ASP A 34 -11.20 4.42 36.43
CA ASP A 34 -11.44 5.39 37.49
C ASP A 34 -10.18 5.69 38.33
N THR A 35 -9.19 4.80 38.33
CA THR A 35 -7.94 4.95 39.09
C THR A 35 -6.81 5.53 38.24
N TYR A 36 -6.73 5.13 36.96
CA TYR A 36 -5.60 5.46 36.09
C TYR A 36 -5.91 6.51 35.01
N GLY A 37 -7.18 6.91 34.86
CA GLY A 37 -7.61 7.91 33.88
C GLY A 37 -8.06 7.32 32.55
N GLU A 38 -8.07 8.13 31.49
CA GLU A 38 -8.50 7.75 30.14
C GLU A 38 -7.29 7.60 29.20
N VAL A 39 -7.31 6.55 28.37
CA VAL A 39 -6.39 6.37 27.24
C VAL A 39 -7.16 6.34 25.92
N ARG A 40 -6.64 7.08 24.94
CA ARG A 40 -7.21 7.17 23.58
C ARG A 40 -6.14 6.87 22.54
N PHE A 41 -6.57 6.39 21.37
CA PHE A 41 -5.63 6.18 20.26
C PHE A 41 -4.88 7.46 19.84
N SER A 42 -5.53 8.63 20.02
CA SER A 42 -4.98 9.94 19.67
C SER A 42 -3.81 10.37 20.55
N ASP A 43 -3.67 9.78 21.74
CA ASP A 43 -2.58 10.10 22.68
C ASP A 43 -1.26 9.43 22.25
N LEU A 44 -1.36 8.42 21.37
CA LEU A 44 -0.24 7.62 20.89
C LEU A 44 -0.01 7.91 19.41
N SER A 45 1.11 8.56 19.11
CA SER A 45 1.46 8.99 17.75
C SER A 45 1.52 7.82 16.76
N GLY A 46 2.00 6.65 17.19
CA GLY A 46 2.04 5.44 16.37
C GLY A 46 0.64 4.96 15.93
N PHE A 47 -0.36 5.05 16.79
CA PHE A 47 -1.74 4.68 16.45
C PHE A 47 -2.43 5.73 15.58
N THR A 48 -2.16 7.01 15.84
CA THR A 48 -2.65 8.10 14.97
C THR A 48 -2.07 7.99 13.56
N TYR A 49 -0.79 7.64 13.45
CA TYR A 49 -0.14 7.40 12.16
C TYR A 49 -0.77 6.20 11.42
N LEU A 50 -0.99 5.08 12.11
CA LEU A 50 -1.69 3.90 11.54
C LEU A 50 -3.10 4.22 11.04
N VAL A 51 -3.87 5.03 11.78
CA VAL A 51 -5.21 5.49 11.34
C VAL A 51 -5.10 6.32 10.06
N GLY A 52 -4.16 7.29 10.03
CA GLY A 52 -3.93 8.13 8.86
C GLY A 52 -3.53 7.34 7.61
N ILE A 53 -2.62 6.39 7.75
CA ILE A 53 -2.17 5.56 6.63
C ILE A 53 -3.28 4.63 6.11
N ASN A 54 -4.09 4.02 6.99
CA ASN A 54 -5.26 3.26 6.55
C ASN A 54 -6.24 4.14 5.74
N ALA A 55 -6.46 5.40 6.16
CA ALA A 55 -7.34 6.32 5.45
C ALA A 55 -6.81 6.64 4.04
N VAL A 56 -5.52 6.98 3.93
CA VAL A 56 -4.86 7.29 2.66
C VAL A 56 -4.91 6.10 1.71
N THR A 57 -4.56 4.92 2.20
CA THR A 57 -4.51 3.70 1.39
C THR A 57 -5.89 3.21 0.97
N ALA A 58 -6.91 3.34 1.82
CA ALA A 58 -8.30 3.06 1.46
C ALA A 58 -8.80 4.03 0.37
N ALA A 59 -8.54 5.33 0.52
CA ALA A 59 -8.89 6.33 -0.48
C ALA A 59 -8.19 6.07 -1.82
N TYR A 60 -6.90 5.74 -1.80
CA TYR A 60 -6.15 5.34 -3.00
C TYR A 60 -6.75 4.09 -3.65
N ALA A 61 -7.04 3.04 -2.88
CA ALA A 61 -7.61 1.80 -3.42
C ALA A 61 -8.94 2.06 -4.13
N VAL A 62 -9.84 2.84 -3.50
CA VAL A 62 -11.12 3.25 -4.12
C VAL A 62 -10.89 4.08 -5.39
N ALA A 63 -10.03 5.09 -5.34
CA ALA A 63 -9.71 5.92 -6.50
C ALA A 63 -9.14 5.07 -7.65
N SER A 64 -8.26 4.11 -7.36
CA SER A 64 -7.66 3.24 -8.37
C SER A 64 -8.71 2.34 -9.07
N ILE A 65 -9.73 1.89 -8.35
CA ILE A 65 -10.86 1.14 -8.91
C ILE A 65 -11.69 2.04 -9.83
N LEU A 66 -12.04 3.24 -9.37
CA LEU A 66 -12.90 4.17 -10.10
C LEU A 66 -12.23 4.75 -11.36
N LEU A 67 -10.91 4.94 -11.33
CA LEU A 67 -10.13 5.50 -12.44
C LEU A 67 -9.69 4.45 -13.46
N SER A 68 -9.77 3.16 -13.13
CA SER A 68 -9.37 2.06 -14.03
C SER A 68 -10.03 2.08 -15.43
N PRO A 69 -11.31 2.46 -15.61
CA PRO A 69 -11.95 2.49 -16.94
C PRO A 69 -11.38 3.59 -17.84
N PHE A 70 -10.85 4.66 -17.25
CA PHE A 70 -10.36 5.85 -17.93
C PHE A 70 -8.86 5.80 -18.25
N LYS A 71 -8.31 4.58 -18.35
CA LYS A 71 -6.89 4.31 -18.62
C LYS A 71 -6.49 4.72 -20.05
N SER A 72 -6.33 6.02 -20.26
CA SER A 72 -5.93 6.63 -21.55
C SER A 72 -4.45 7.04 -21.57
N PHE A 73 -3.79 7.09 -20.41
CA PHE A 73 -2.41 7.58 -20.30
C PHE A 73 -1.36 6.50 -20.56
N ALA A 74 -0.39 6.81 -21.44
CA ALA A 74 0.75 5.95 -21.77
C ALA A 74 1.62 5.57 -20.55
N GLN A 75 1.53 6.35 -19.45
CA GLN A 75 2.31 6.18 -18.22
C GLN A 75 1.47 5.59 -17.06
N TYR A 76 0.21 5.20 -17.29
CA TYR A 76 -0.68 4.76 -16.20
C TYR A 76 -0.16 3.55 -15.42
N ASP A 77 0.44 2.55 -16.09
CA ASP A 77 0.95 1.36 -15.40
C ASP A 77 2.15 1.69 -14.49
N TRP A 78 3.00 2.64 -14.89
CA TRP A 78 4.10 3.14 -14.06
C TRP A 78 3.59 3.91 -12.84
N LEU A 79 2.59 4.78 -13.03
CA LEU A 79 1.98 5.52 -11.93
C LEU A 79 1.37 4.57 -10.88
N VAL A 80 0.62 3.56 -11.33
CA VAL A 80 0.02 2.56 -10.44
C VAL A 80 1.09 1.77 -9.68
N LEU A 81 2.17 1.37 -10.35
CA LEU A 81 3.30 0.71 -9.69
C LEU A 81 3.89 1.58 -8.57
N VAL A 82 4.17 2.85 -8.84
CA VAL A 82 4.74 3.78 -7.85
C VAL A 82 3.79 3.98 -6.67
N LEU A 83 2.48 4.14 -6.93
CA LEU A 83 1.49 4.35 -5.88
C LEU A 83 1.22 3.09 -5.05
N ASP A 84 1.18 1.91 -5.67
CA ASP A 84 1.05 0.62 -4.97
C ASP A 84 2.26 0.41 -4.04
N GLN A 85 3.47 0.67 -4.55
CA GLN A 85 4.71 0.52 -3.79
C GLN A 85 4.82 1.55 -2.65
N ALA A 86 4.46 2.81 -2.90
CA ALA A 86 4.42 3.85 -1.87
C ALA A 86 3.42 3.50 -0.77
N SER A 87 2.25 2.99 -1.13
CA SER A 87 1.24 2.54 -0.16
C SER A 87 1.75 1.38 0.71
N ALA A 88 2.45 0.40 0.12
CA ALA A 88 3.08 -0.68 0.86
C ALA A 88 4.13 -0.16 1.87
N TYR A 89 4.96 0.82 1.47
CA TYR A 89 5.95 1.44 2.37
C TYR A 89 5.30 2.23 3.51
N LEU A 90 4.25 2.99 3.22
CA LEU A 90 3.50 3.70 4.25
C LEU A 90 2.91 2.71 5.26
N LEU A 91 2.28 1.63 4.78
CA LEU A 91 1.68 0.60 5.63
C LEU A 91 2.71 -0.10 6.53
N VAL A 92 3.87 -0.50 6.01
CA VAL A 92 4.89 -1.16 6.84
C VAL A 92 5.46 -0.21 7.88
N THR A 93 5.74 1.04 7.52
CA THR A 93 6.27 2.02 8.49
C THR A 93 5.27 2.33 9.59
N SER A 94 3.97 2.48 9.28
CA SER A 94 2.94 2.68 10.30
C SER A 94 2.67 1.43 11.13
N ALA A 95 2.75 0.24 10.53
CA ALA A 95 2.66 -1.02 11.25
C ALA A 95 3.79 -1.13 12.29
N SER A 96 5.04 -0.84 11.90
CA SER A 96 6.19 -0.83 12.81
C SER A 96 6.00 0.16 13.94
N ALA A 97 5.64 1.41 13.65
CA ALA A 97 5.42 2.43 14.68
C ALA A 97 4.31 2.03 15.67
N ALA A 98 3.19 1.50 15.19
CA ALA A 98 2.10 1.02 16.05
C ALA A 98 2.48 -0.25 16.83
N ALA A 99 3.26 -1.16 16.23
CA ALA A 99 3.73 -2.36 16.89
C ALA A 99 4.66 -2.04 18.07
N GLU A 100 5.61 -1.11 17.88
CA GLU A 100 6.51 -0.63 18.95
C GLU A 100 5.72 -0.03 20.12
N VAL A 101 4.75 0.85 19.83
CA VAL A 101 3.87 1.41 20.86
C VAL A 101 3.09 0.32 21.59
N LEU A 102 2.56 -0.67 20.87
CA LEU A 102 1.83 -1.78 21.47
C LEU A 102 2.74 -2.71 22.29
N GLN A 103 4.00 -2.88 21.90
CA GLN A 103 4.99 -3.63 22.67
C GLN A 103 5.34 -2.92 23.97
N LEU A 104 5.61 -1.61 23.92
CA LEU A 104 5.83 -0.78 25.11
C LEU A 104 4.60 -0.80 26.02
N ALA A 105 3.40 -0.74 25.47
CA ALA A 105 2.17 -0.82 26.25
C ALA A 105 2.00 -2.18 26.96
N ARG A 106 2.52 -3.28 26.39
CA ARG A 106 2.40 -4.64 26.96
C ARG A 106 3.51 -5.02 27.93
N HIS A 107 4.72 -4.55 27.72
CA HIS A 107 5.88 -4.99 28.50
C HIS A 107 6.50 -3.85 29.34
N GLY A 108 6.20 -2.59 29.00
CA GLY A 108 6.91 -1.44 29.51
C GLY A 108 8.35 -1.36 29.01
N ASP A 109 9.04 -0.29 29.39
CA ASP A 109 10.49 -0.13 29.23
C ASP A 109 11.03 0.71 30.38
N ARG A 110 11.96 0.14 31.15
CA ARG A 110 12.53 0.78 32.33
C ARG A 110 13.50 1.91 31.97
N ASP A 111 14.16 1.82 30.82
CA ASP A 111 15.19 2.78 30.41
C ASP A 111 14.59 4.13 30.04
N VAL A 112 13.35 4.13 29.52
CA VAL A 112 12.56 5.33 29.22
C VAL A 112 11.44 5.59 30.22
N SER A 113 11.44 4.89 31.37
CA SER A 113 10.41 5.01 32.42
C SER A 113 8.97 4.79 31.95
N TRP A 114 8.78 3.93 30.93
CA TRP A 114 7.46 3.58 30.40
C TRP A 114 6.88 2.38 31.16
N GLY A 115 5.72 2.56 31.80
CA GLY A 115 5.02 1.51 32.54
C GLY A 115 4.15 0.61 31.64
N GLU A 116 3.88 -0.61 32.08
CA GLU A 116 2.91 -1.48 31.41
C GLU A 116 1.49 -0.86 31.48
N VAL A 117 0.86 -0.71 30.32
CA VAL A 117 -0.47 -0.10 30.16
C VAL A 117 -1.53 -1.18 29.96
N CYS A 118 -1.21 -2.26 29.24
CA CYS A 118 -2.19 -3.28 28.85
C CYS A 118 -2.71 -4.13 30.01
N SER A 119 -2.01 -4.17 31.15
CA SER A 119 -2.49 -4.79 32.39
C SER A 119 -3.74 -4.09 32.94
N TYR A 120 -3.83 -2.76 32.77
CA TYR A 120 -4.97 -1.94 33.19
C TYR A 120 -5.97 -1.72 32.05
N PHE A 121 -5.47 -1.47 30.83
CA PHE A 121 -6.28 -1.15 29.65
C PHE A 121 -6.35 -2.32 28.66
N GLY A 122 -6.71 -3.51 29.15
CA GLY A 122 -6.72 -4.74 28.35
C GLY A 122 -7.65 -4.69 27.12
N ARG A 123 -8.81 -4.04 27.23
CA ARG A 123 -9.75 -3.88 26.09
C ARG A 123 -9.14 -2.99 25.02
N PHE A 124 -8.55 -1.86 25.41
CA PHE A 124 -7.86 -0.96 24.51
C PHE A 124 -6.74 -1.67 23.74
N CYS A 125 -5.89 -2.43 24.46
CA CYS A 125 -4.81 -3.19 23.82
C CYS A 125 -5.32 -4.33 22.93
N GLY A 126 -6.43 -4.99 23.31
CA GLY A 126 -7.10 -6.00 22.48
C GLY A 126 -7.56 -5.42 21.14
N ARG A 127 -8.30 -4.30 21.17
CA ARG A 127 -8.75 -3.58 19.96
C ARG A 127 -7.58 -3.10 19.11
N ALA A 128 -6.53 -2.55 19.74
CA ALA A 128 -5.32 -2.13 19.04
C ALA A 128 -4.62 -3.29 18.32
N THR A 129 -4.59 -4.48 18.95
CA THR A 129 -4.02 -5.70 18.35
C THR A 129 -4.83 -6.16 17.14
N VAL A 130 -6.16 -6.17 17.25
CA VAL A 130 -7.05 -6.52 16.13
C VAL A 130 -6.86 -5.55 14.97
N SER A 131 -6.82 -4.24 15.25
CA SER A 131 -6.57 -3.22 14.23
C SER A 131 -5.22 -3.40 13.53
N LEU A 132 -4.15 -3.68 14.30
CA LEU A 132 -2.82 -3.93 13.75
C LEU A 132 -2.78 -5.20 12.89
N ALA A 133 -3.48 -6.26 13.28
CA ALA A 133 -3.59 -7.48 12.48
C ALA A 133 -4.31 -7.24 11.14
N LEU A 134 -5.42 -6.48 11.16
CA LEU A 134 -6.13 -6.07 9.94
C LEU A 134 -5.25 -5.18 9.05
N HIS A 135 -4.47 -4.28 9.65
CA HIS A 135 -3.51 -3.43 8.94
C HIS A 135 -2.40 -4.25 8.27
N ALA A 136 -1.87 -5.26 8.96
CA ALA A 136 -0.88 -6.18 8.41
C ALA A 136 -1.45 -7.02 7.24
N ALA A 137 -2.73 -7.41 7.31
CA ALA A 137 -3.41 -8.05 6.19
C ALA A 137 -3.54 -7.10 4.98
N ALA A 138 -3.91 -5.83 5.20
CA ALA A 138 -3.94 -4.82 4.15
C ALA A 138 -2.54 -4.59 3.52
N LEU A 139 -1.49 -4.55 4.35
CA LEU A 139 -0.09 -4.49 3.89
C LEU A 139 0.25 -5.67 2.98
N ALA A 140 -0.09 -6.89 3.36
CA ALA A 140 0.16 -8.07 2.53
C ALA A 140 -0.52 -7.97 1.16
N CYS A 141 -1.75 -7.46 1.11
CA CYS A 141 -2.43 -7.21 -0.16
C CYS A 141 -1.74 -6.14 -1.01
N PHE A 142 -1.24 -5.05 -0.41
CA PHE A 142 -0.48 -4.02 -1.13
C PHE A 142 0.88 -4.49 -1.63
N VAL A 143 1.55 -5.37 -0.89
CA VAL A 143 2.77 -6.04 -1.35
C VAL A 143 2.45 -6.89 -2.59
N ALA A 144 1.38 -7.69 -2.54
CA ALA A 144 0.95 -8.47 -3.69
C ALA A 144 0.58 -7.57 -4.89
N LEU A 145 -0.14 -6.47 -4.67
CA LEU A 145 -0.43 -5.47 -5.72
C LEU A 145 0.84 -4.91 -6.34
N SER A 146 1.82 -4.53 -5.52
CA SER A 146 3.12 -4.01 -5.98
C SER A 146 3.83 -5.02 -6.88
N LEU A 147 3.82 -6.30 -6.51
CA LEU A 147 4.42 -7.38 -7.31
C LEU A 147 3.71 -7.57 -8.66
N VAL A 148 2.38 -7.58 -8.67
CA VAL A 148 1.61 -7.75 -9.91
C VAL A 148 1.79 -6.53 -10.83
N SER A 149 1.75 -5.32 -10.28
CA SER A 149 2.02 -4.07 -11.00
C SER A 149 3.44 -4.05 -11.57
N ALA A 150 4.44 -4.48 -10.79
CA ALA A 150 5.83 -4.56 -11.25
C ALA A 150 5.97 -5.57 -12.40
N TYR A 151 5.42 -6.77 -12.24
CA TYR A 151 5.43 -7.81 -13.28
C TYR A 151 4.83 -7.29 -14.59
N ARG A 152 3.70 -6.57 -14.53
CA ARG A 152 3.06 -5.99 -15.71
C ARG A 152 3.93 -4.95 -16.41
N VAL A 153 4.57 -4.06 -15.64
CA VAL A 153 5.45 -3.02 -16.19
C VAL A 153 6.69 -3.64 -16.82
N PHE A 154 7.36 -4.56 -16.12
CA PHE A 154 8.62 -5.13 -16.58
C PHE A 154 8.45 -6.19 -17.68
N SER A 155 7.34 -6.95 -17.71
CA SER A 155 7.07 -7.91 -18.79
C SER A 155 6.89 -7.27 -20.17
N ARG A 156 6.61 -5.95 -20.23
CA ARG A 156 6.52 -5.19 -21.48
C ARG A 156 7.86 -4.63 -21.95
N CYS A 157 8.89 -4.66 -21.12
CA CYS A 157 10.24 -4.28 -21.50
C CYS A 157 10.90 -5.47 -22.21
N HIS A 158 10.67 -5.61 -23.52
CA HIS A 158 11.48 -6.52 -24.33
C HIS A 158 12.93 -6.01 -24.28
N PRO A 159 13.94 -6.83 -23.91
CA PRO A 159 15.32 -6.43 -24.13
C PRO A 159 15.51 -6.01 -25.59
N PRO A 160 16.23 -4.92 -25.89
CA PRO A 160 16.54 -4.59 -27.28
C PRO A 160 17.18 -5.83 -27.90
N GLY A 161 16.58 -6.33 -28.98
CA GLY A 161 17.15 -7.45 -29.73
C GLY A 161 18.59 -7.09 -30.03
N VAL A 162 19.53 -7.97 -29.64
CA VAL A 162 20.94 -7.79 -29.96
C VAL A 162 21.00 -7.65 -31.48
N VAL A 163 21.24 -6.43 -31.97
CA VAL A 163 21.58 -6.21 -33.37
C VAL A 163 22.91 -6.94 -33.54
N SER A 164 22.84 -8.14 -34.11
CA SER A 164 24.03 -8.88 -34.49
C SER A 164 24.77 -8.01 -35.49
N ALA A 165 25.88 -7.43 -35.05
CA ALA A 165 26.81 -6.69 -35.87
C ALA A 165 27.53 -7.67 -36.81
N ALA A 166 26.80 -8.18 -37.80
CA ALA A 166 27.33 -9.02 -38.87
C ALA A 166 26.33 -9.05 -40.03
N ASP A 167 26.09 -7.89 -40.65
CA ASP A 167 26.15 -7.82 -42.11
C ASP A 167 26.43 -6.38 -42.52
N GLY A 168 27.65 -6.17 -43.02
CA GLY A 168 28.01 -4.92 -43.65
C GLY A 168 27.53 -4.96 -45.10
N SER A 169 26.53 -4.15 -45.42
CA SER A 169 26.28 -3.73 -46.80
C SER A 169 25.74 -2.31 -46.83
N GLU A 170 26.52 -1.44 -47.48
CA GLU A 170 26.30 -0.03 -47.81
C GLU A 170 24.96 0.21 -48.57
N PRO A 171 24.38 1.43 -48.57
CA PRO A 171 23.01 1.66 -49.00
C PRO A 171 22.91 1.85 -50.53
N GLU A 172 22.03 1.08 -51.19
CA GLU A 172 21.62 1.33 -52.58
C GLU A 172 20.33 2.18 -52.65
N PRO A 173 20.19 3.11 -53.62
CA PRO A 173 19.23 4.20 -53.58
C PRO A 173 17.83 3.83 -54.09
N LYS A 174 16.80 4.47 -53.50
CA LYS A 174 15.39 4.38 -53.93
C LYS A 174 15.22 4.79 -55.40
N PRO A 175 14.45 4.04 -56.22
CA PRO A 175 13.85 4.63 -57.40
C PRO A 175 12.68 5.53 -56.98
N ALA A 176 12.68 6.75 -57.50
CA ALA A 176 11.56 7.66 -57.41
C ALA A 176 10.37 7.10 -58.21
N GLN A 177 9.22 6.95 -57.56
CA GLN A 177 7.93 6.78 -58.24
C GLN A 177 7.33 8.17 -58.46
N GLU A 178 7.39 8.63 -59.72
CA GLU A 178 6.64 9.78 -60.22
C GLU A 178 5.24 9.32 -60.65
N GLN A 179 4.20 10.01 -60.15
CA GLN A 179 2.82 9.88 -60.61
C GLN A 179 2.65 10.58 -61.97
N GLY A 180 1.96 9.97 -62.93
CA GLY A 180 1.32 10.75 -64.00
C GLY A 180 1.01 10.05 -65.32
N LYS A 181 -0.20 9.49 -65.39
CA LYS A 181 -1.08 9.35 -66.57
C LYS A 181 -0.72 8.40 -67.71
#